data_AF-A0A5P6PDS4-F1
#
_entry.id   AF-A0A5P6PDS4-F1
#
_cell.length_a   1.000
_cell.length_b   1.000
_cell.length_c   1.000
_cell.angle_alpha   90.00
_cell.angle_beta   90.00
_cell.angle_gamma   90.00
#
_symmetry.space_group_name_H-M   'P 1'
#
loop_
_entity.id
_entity.type
_entity.pdbx_description
1 polymer ?
#
loop_
_entity_poly.entity_id
_entity_poly.type
_entity_poly.pdbx_seq_one_letter_code
_entity_poly.pdbx_strand_id
1 'polypeptide(L)'
;MPYITISTVRGILDAEQKKTLLARVTDLMVEVEGHGSADFRRNVWVRIDEQEPAHWSLGGTQPTPEVIAQTFGAIGADGRRLVKA
;
A
#
# COMPACT_ATOMS: atom_id res chain seq x y z
N MET A 1 -2.80 -18.30 10.73
CA MET A 1 -1.70 -17.48 10.21
C MET A 1 -2.28 -16.67 9.06
N PRO A 2 -2.92 -15.52 9.35
CA PRO A 2 -3.57 -14.74 8.31
C PRO A 2 -2.54 -14.16 7.35
N TYR A 3 -2.88 -14.21 6.05
CA TYR A 3 -2.08 -13.63 4.99
C TYR A 3 -2.90 -12.58 4.26
N ILE A 4 -2.43 -11.34 4.32
CA ILE A 4 -3.13 -10.17 3.81
C ILE A 4 -2.35 -9.65 2.61
N THR A 5 -3.03 -9.52 1.47
CA THR A 5 -2.48 -8.87 0.27
C THR A 5 -3.20 -7.56 0.02
N ILE A 6 -2.44 -6.50 -0.13
CA ILE A 6 -2.93 -5.17 -0.52
C ILE A 6 -2.47 -4.94 -1.95
N SER A 7 -3.38 -5.11 -2.90
CA SER A 7 -3.11 -4.84 -4.31
C SER A 7 -3.41 -3.38 -4.63
N THR A 8 -2.45 -2.68 -5.22
CA THR A 8 -2.60 -1.27 -5.59
C THR A 8 -1.81 -0.94 -6.86
N VAL A 9 -2.01 0.27 -7.38
CA VAL A 9 -1.28 0.77 -8.52
C VAL A 9 0.04 1.37 -8.06
N ARG A 10 1.13 1.06 -8.80
CA ARG A 10 2.43 1.67 -8.57
C ARG A 10 2.33 3.20 -8.65
N GLY A 11 2.97 3.88 -7.69
CA GLY A 11 2.99 5.35 -7.63
C GLY A 11 1.89 5.97 -6.77
N ILE A 12 0.88 5.20 -6.37
CA ILE A 12 -0.15 5.68 -5.45
C ILE A 12 0.42 5.84 -4.03
N LEU A 13 1.18 4.86 -3.54
CA LEU A 13 1.76 4.88 -2.20
C LEU A 13 3.25 5.22 -2.23
N ASP A 14 3.69 6.09 -1.33
CA ASP A 14 5.10 6.30 -1.06
C ASP A 14 5.66 5.30 -0.01
N ALA A 15 6.97 5.34 0.22
CA ALA A 15 7.66 4.44 1.14
C ALA A 15 7.13 4.54 2.59
N GLU A 16 6.83 5.74 3.09
CA GLU A 16 6.35 5.93 4.46
C GLU A 16 4.89 5.48 4.61
N GLN A 17 4.07 5.71 3.58
CA GLN A 17 2.70 5.21 3.51
C GLN A 17 2.67 3.69 3.49
N LYS A 18 3.53 3.03 2.70
CA LYS A 18 3.65 1.56 2.68
C LYS A 18 4.02 1.02 4.05
N LYS A 19 5.04 1.59 4.70
CA LYS A 19 5.47 1.21 6.05
C LYS A 19 4.34 1.37 7.07
N THR A 20 3.62 2.50 7.01
CA THR A 20 2.48 2.76 7.89
C THR A 20 1.37 1.77 7.67
N LEU A 21 1.05 1.46 6.41
CA LEU A 21 -0.02 0.54 6.06
C LEU A 21 0.27 -0.89 6.53
N LEU A 22 1.50 -1.39 6.32
CA LEU A 22 1.93 -2.69 6.81
C LEU A 22 1.79 -2.79 8.34
N ALA A 23 2.22 -1.76 9.07
CA ALA A 23 2.12 -1.74 10.53
C ALA A 23 0.66 -1.72 10.99
N ARG A 24 -0.16 -0.80 10.46
CA ARG A 24 -1.54 -0.59 10.90
C ARG A 24 -2.45 -1.75 10.54
N VAL A 25 -2.25 -2.39 9.39
CA VAL A 25 -2.99 -3.61 9.03
C VAL A 25 -2.60 -4.76 9.96
N THR A 26 -1.32 -4.88 10.32
CA THR A 26 -0.89 -5.87 11.30
C THR A 26 -1.57 -5.65 12.65
N ASP A 27 -1.59 -4.41 13.13
CA ASP A 27 -2.23 -4.05 14.40
C ASP A 27 -3.74 -4.38 14.38
N LEU A 28 -4.42 -4.05 13.28
CA LEU A 28 -5.84 -4.36 13.09
C LEU A 28 -6.12 -5.86 13.15
N MET A 29 -5.28 -6.69 12.52
CA MET A 29 -5.46 -8.16 12.57
C MET A 29 -5.24 -8.73 13.97
N VAL A 30 -4.29 -8.17 14.72
CA VAL A 30 -4.07 -8.53 16.13
C VAL A 30 -5.28 -8.16 16.98
N GLU A 31 -5.86 -6.99 16.75
CA GLU A 31 -7.06 -6.54 17.46
C GLU A 31 -8.27 -7.44 17.16
N VAL A 32 -8.57 -7.66 15.87
CA VAL A 32 -9.80 -8.30 15.43
C VAL A 32 -9.74 -9.83 15.51
N GLU A 33 -8.73 -10.47 14.92
CA GLU A 33 -8.61 -11.93 14.88
C GLU A 33 -7.79 -12.45 16.08
N GLY A 34 -6.75 -11.71 16.45
CA GLY A 34 -5.88 -12.04 17.57
C GLY A 34 -6.46 -11.72 18.95
N HIS A 35 -7.61 -11.04 19.03
CA HIS A 35 -8.25 -10.59 20.28
C HIS A 35 -7.29 -9.82 21.21
N GLY A 36 -6.38 -9.03 20.63
CA GLY A 36 -5.36 -8.27 21.35
C GLY A 36 -4.12 -9.06 21.79
N SER A 37 -4.00 -10.34 21.42
CA SER A 37 -2.85 -11.16 21.79
C SER A 37 -1.57 -10.76 21.05
N ALA A 38 -0.54 -10.34 21.81
CA ALA A 38 0.79 -10.03 21.26
C ALA A 38 1.44 -11.25 20.57
N ASP A 39 1.14 -12.45 21.08
CA ASP A 39 1.59 -13.71 20.52
C ASP A 39 0.97 -14.03 19.16
N PHE A 40 -0.18 -13.44 18.83
CA PHE A 40 -0.80 -13.59 17.52
C PHE A 40 -0.04 -12.81 16.44
N ARG A 41 0.57 -11.68 16.79
CA ARG A 41 1.26 -10.77 15.87
C ARG A 41 2.32 -11.46 15.01
N ARG A 42 3.07 -12.40 15.59
CA ARG A 42 4.13 -13.16 14.89
C ARG A 42 3.60 -14.05 13.74
N ASN A 43 2.29 -14.29 13.72
CA ASN A 43 1.62 -15.10 12.71
C ASN A 43 0.92 -14.26 11.63
N VAL A 44 0.99 -12.93 11.70
CA VAL A 44 0.32 -12.04 10.73
C VAL A 44 1.30 -11.69 9.61
N TRP A 45 0.91 -12.01 8.38
CA TRP A 45 1.66 -11.64 7.18
C TRP A 45 0.90 -10.59 6.39
N VAL A 46 1.56 -9.48 6.05
CA VAL A 46 1.00 -8.43 5.19
C VAL A 46 1.96 -8.18 4.04
N ARG A 47 1.43 -8.21 2.82
CA ARG A 47 2.14 -7.89 1.58
C ARG A 47 1.45 -6.75 0.85
N ILE A 48 2.24 -5.81 0.33
CA ILE A 48 1.77 -4.83 -0.64
C ILE A 48 2.23 -5.30 -2.03
N ASP A 49 1.30 -5.35 -2.97
CA ASP A 49 1.50 -5.80 -4.34
C ASP A 49 1.18 -4.64 -5.30
N GLU A 50 2.24 -4.00 -5.81
CA GLU A 50 2.13 -2.85 -6.71
C GLU A 50 2.30 -3.26 -8.16
N GLN A 51 1.20 -3.17 -8.90
CA GLN A 51 1.17 -3.47 -10.32
C GLN A 51 1.27 -2.19 -11.16
N GLU A 52 1.76 -2.32 -12.38
CA GLU A 52 1.88 -1.19 -13.31
C GLU A 52 0.51 -0.58 -13.62
N PRO A 53 0.41 0.74 -13.84
CA PRO A 53 -0.86 1.40 -14.18
C PRO A 53 -1.59 0.75 -15.35
N ALA A 54 -0.86 0.27 -16.35
CA ALA A 54 -1.39 -0.43 -17.52
C ALA A 54 -2.10 -1.76 -17.19
N HIS A 55 -1.88 -2.33 -16.00
CA HIS A 55 -2.54 -3.57 -15.55
C HIS A 55 -3.90 -3.31 -14.89
N TRP A 56 -4.31 -2.03 -14.76
CA TRP A 56 -5.56 -1.64 -14.12
C TRP A 56 -6.53 -1.02 -15.11
N SER A 57 -7.83 -1.17 -14.83
CA SER A 57 -8.91 -0.47 -15.54
C SER A 57 -9.94 0.01 -14.52
N LEU A 58 -10.22 1.31 -14.53
CA LEU A 58 -11.24 1.95 -13.72
C LEU A 58 -12.30 2.52 -14.65
N GLY A 59 -13.50 1.93 -14.65
CA GLY A 59 -14.59 2.36 -15.53
C GLY A 59 -14.24 2.29 -17.02
N GLY A 60 -13.36 1.37 -17.42
CA GLY A 60 -12.89 1.24 -18.80
C GLY A 60 -11.69 2.12 -19.16
N THR A 61 -11.22 2.96 -18.25
CA THR A 61 -10.04 3.81 -18.45
C THR A 61 -8.84 3.24 -17.70
N GLN A 62 -7.69 3.14 -18.39
CA GLN A 62 -6.44 2.74 -17.76
C GLN A 62 -5.72 3.98 -17.21
N PRO A 63 -5.29 3.98 -15.94
CA PRO A 63 -4.50 5.08 -15.41
C PRO A 63 -3.11 5.11 -16.07
N THR A 64 -2.56 6.31 -16.22
CA THR A 64 -1.16 6.48 -16.64
C THR A 64 -0.30 6.93 -15.45
N PRO A 65 1.03 6.68 -15.49
CA PRO A 65 1.95 7.20 -14.47
C PRO A 65 1.82 8.71 -14.24
N GLU A 66 1.57 9.48 -15.31
CA GLU A 66 1.42 10.94 -15.24
C GLU A 66 0.16 11.33 -14.47
N VAL A 67 -0.98 10.68 -14.75
CA VAL A 67 -2.24 10.94 -14.03
C VAL A 67 -2.11 10.58 -12.55
N ILE A 68 -1.42 9.48 -12.24
CA ILE A 68 -1.15 9.07 -10.85
C ILE A 68 -0.27 10.11 -10.15
N ALA A 69 0.81 10.56 -10.80
CA ALA A 69 1.69 11.57 -10.25
C ALA A 69 0.99 12.92 -10.06
N GLN A 70 0.10 13.32 -10.97
CA GLN A 70 -0.71 14.54 -10.85
C GLN A 70 -1.70 14.46 -9.68
N THR A 71 -2.33 13.30 -9.50
CA THR A 71 -3.37 13.10 -8.48
C THR A 71 -2.78 12.95 -7.09
N PHE A 72 -1.74 12.13 -6.96
CA PHE A 72 -1.21 11.74 -5.65
C PHE A 72 0.11 12.44 -5.32
N GLY A 73 0.85 12.93 -6.32
CA GLY A 73 2.19 13.52 -6.21
C GLY A 73 3.24 12.67 -6.94
N ALA A 74 4.32 13.26 -7.44
CA ALA A 74 5.42 12.48 -8.01
C ALA A 74 6.20 11.75 -6.90
N ILE A 75 6.71 10.56 -7.19
CA ILE A 75 7.58 9.79 -6.30
C ILE A 75 9.02 9.88 -6.84
N GLY A 76 9.96 10.25 -5.98
CA GLY A 76 11.38 10.29 -6.29
C GLY A 76 11.99 8.89 -6.43
N ALA A 77 13.23 8.82 -6.92
CA ALA A 77 13.96 7.56 -7.02
C ALA A 77 14.19 6.87 -5.65
N ASP A 78 14.11 7.64 -4.56
CA ASP A 78 14.18 7.16 -3.18
C ASP A 78 12.85 6.57 -2.66
N GLY A 79 11.80 6.56 -3.49
CA GLY A 79 10.48 6.05 -3.15
C GLY A 79 9.65 7.00 -2.28
N ARG A 80 10.11 8.24 -2.03
CA ARG A 80 9.37 9.24 -1.27
C ARG A 80 8.65 10.22 -2.18
N ARG A 81 7.55 10.81 -1.68
CA ARG A 81 6.88 11.91 -2.39
C ARG A 81 7.82 13.10 -2.54
N LEU A 82 7.87 13.64 -3.74
CA LEU A 82 8.49 14.93 -3.98
C LEU A 82 7.61 16.00 -3.32
N VAL A 83 8.23 16.82 -2.47
CA VAL A 83 7.54 17.97 -1.86
C VAL A 83 7.19 18.93 -2.99
N LYS A 84 5.93 19.39 -3.04
CA LYS A 84 5.52 20.43 -3.98
C LYS A 84 6.34 21.69 -3.64
N ALA A 85 7.13 22.17 -4.59
CA ALA A 85 7.85 23.45 -4.49
C ALA A 85 6.87 24.61 -4.36
#